data_AF-A0A5W0T328-F1
#
_entry.id   AF-A0A5W0T328-F1
#
_cell.length_a   1.000
_cell.length_b   1.000
_cell.length_c   1.000
_cell.angle_alpha   90.00
_cell.angle_beta   90.00
_cell.angle_gamma   90.00
#
_symmetry.space_group_name_H-M   'P 1'
#
loop_
_entity.id
_entity.type
_entity.pdbx_description
1 polymer ?
#
loop_
_entity_poly.entity_id
_entity_poly.type
_entity_poly.pdbx_seq_one_letter_code
_entity_poly.pdbx_strand_id
1 'polypeptide(L)'
;MNTSDTIALWTAIGTCLAAIATVITAVITGCALRVAIKTLHSWKDKEKFIQQVRLKRAILEYRQKIESIKNLNNDHLKINEHVINVLQPALSNVYHEMKLAGFKENECIEFELFNIVWSSQQNYESSHMNYKELLDSAVELQKAIKINF
;
A
#
# COMPACT_ATOMS: atom_id res chain seq x y z
N MET A 1 37.54 58.69 -22.40
CA MET A 1 36.95 57.64 -21.54
C MET A 1 38.06 56.65 -21.24
N ASN A 2 38.46 56.49 -19.98
CA ASN A 2 39.58 55.62 -19.62
C ASN A 2 39.13 54.15 -19.69
N THR A 3 40.04 53.24 -20.02
CA THR A 3 39.78 51.79 -20.14
C THR A 3 39.13 51.19 -18.88
N SER A 4 39.47 51.71 -17.71
CA SER A 4 38.87 51.36 -16.42
C SER A 4 37.36 51.66 -16.33
N ASP A 5 36.91 52.81 -16.85
CA ASP A 5 35.51 53.25 -16.75
C ASP A 5 34.62 52.44 -17.69
N THR A 6 35.14 52.07 -18.87
CA THR A 6 34.46 51.17 -19.80
C THR A 6 34.29 49.76 -19.20
N ILE A 7 35.31 49.23 -18.54
CA ILE A 7 35.23 47.90 -17.90
C ILE A 7 34.21 47.92 -16.76
N ALA A 8 34.22 48.97 -15.91
CA ALA A 8 33.26 49.12 -14.83
C ALA A 8 31.81 49.18 -15.34
N LEU A 9 31.55 49.92 -16.43
CA LEU A 9 30.23 49.99 -17.05
C LEU A 9 29.75 48.63 -17.57
N TRP A 10 30.59 47.90 -18.31
CA TRP A 10 30.25 46.58 -18.85
C TRP A 10 30.03 45.55 -17.73
N THR A 11 30.81 45.62 -16.66
CA THR A 11 30.66 44.73 -15.51
C THR A 11 29.36 45.02 -14.77
N ALA A 12 28.98 46.29 -14.58
CA ALA A 12 27.72 46.69 -13.97
C ALA A 12 26.49 46.28 -14.81
N ILE A 13 26.58 46.36 -16.13
CA ILE A 13 25.52 45.87 -17.04
C ILE A 13 25.41 44.33 -16.92
N GLY A 14 26.55 43.63 -16.90
CA GLY A 14 26.60 42.18 -16.75
C GLY A 14 26.01 41.69 -15.42
N THR A 15 26.30 42.37 -14.30
CA THR A 15 25.73 42.02 -12.99
C THR A 15 24.24 42.30 -12.90
N CYS A 16 23.75 43.40 -13.49
CA CYS A 16 22.32 43.69 -13.58
C CYS A 16 21.56 42.63 -14.40
N LEU A 17 22.10 42.21 -15.54
CA LEU A 17 21.50 41.14 -16.35
C LEU A 17 21.50 39.79 -15.61
N ALA A 18 22.60 39.46 -14.93
CA ALA A 18 22.68 38.26 -14.10
C ALA A 18 21.66 38.30 -12.94
N ALA A 19 21.47 39.46 -12.30
CA ALA A 19 20.48 39.63 -11.23
C ALA A 19 19.04 39.46 -11.72
N ILE A 20 18.72 39.92 -12.94
CA ILE A 20 17.40 39.68 -13.55
C ILE A 20 17.22 38.19 -13.86
N ALA A 21 18.25 37.54 -14.40
CA ALA A 21 18.22 36.12 -14.69
C ALA A 21 18.00 35.27 -13.41
N THR A 22 18.68 35.59 -12.31
CA THR A 22 18.51 34.86 -11.04
C THR A 22 17.11 35.02 -10.44
N VAL A 23 16.49 36.21 -10.57
CA VAL A 23 15.10 36.44 -10.14
C VAL A 23 14.13 35.59 -10.97
N ILE A 24 14.30 35.56 -12.30
CA ILE A 24 13.46 34.74 -13.18
C ILE A 24 13.64 33.25 -12.85
N THR A 25 14.87 32.79 -12.65
CA THR A 25 15.16 31.41 -12.23
C THR A 25 14.49 31.09 -10.90
N ALA A 26 14.56 31.98 -9.89
CA ALA A 26 13.94 31.76 -8.59
C ALA A 26 12.40 31.62 -8.68
N VAL A 27 11.76 32.40 -9.55
CA VAL A 27 10.31 32.29 -9.80
C VAL A 27 9.96 30.95 -10.45
N ILE A 28 10.73 30.53 -11.46
CA ILE A 28 10.52 29.24 -12.14
C ILE A 28 10.74 28.08 -11.16
N THR A 29 11.81 28.10 -10.36
CA THR A 29 12.09 27.10 -9.33
C THR A 29 10.99 27.05 -8.27
N GLY A 30 10.46 28.20 -7.84
CA GLY A 30 9.33 28.26 -6.91
C GLY A 30 8.05 27.63 -7.48
N CYS A 31 7.75 27.89 -8.75
CA CYS A 31 6.63 27.25 -9.44
C CYS A 31 6.83 25.73 -9.60
N ALA A 32 8.03 25.30 -10.00
CA ALA A 32 8.38 23.88 -10.14
C ALA A 32 8.28 23.14 -8.79
N LEU A 33 8.73 23.75 -7.70
CA LEU A 33 8.61 23.20 -6.35
C LEU A 33 7.14 23.01 -5.94
N ARG A 34 6.27 23.99 -6.23
CA ARG A 34 4.83 23.87 -5.96
C ARG A 34 4.19 22.72 -6.74
N VAL A 35 4.56 22.54 -8.01
CA VAL A 35 4.08 21.41 -8.81
C VAL A 35 4.62 20.09 -8.25
N ALA A 36 5.90 20.02 -7.90
CA ALA A 36 6.53 18.83 -7.32
C ALA A 36 5.89 18.40 -5.99
N ILE A 37 5.55 19.34 -5.11
CA ILE A 37 4.86 19.03 -3.85
C ILE A 37 3.45 18.46 -4.14
N LYS A 38 2.71 19.07 -5.08
CA LYS A 38 1.38 18.57 -5.47
C LYS A 38 1.47 17.17 -6.09
N THR A 39 2.44 16.92 -6.96
CA THR A 39 2.62 15.60 -7.58
C THR A 39 3.05 14.55 -6.57
N LEU A 40 3.90 14.89 -5.61
CA LEU A 40 4.30 14.00 -4.51
C LEU A 40 3.09 13.59 -3.65
N HIS A 41 2.25 14.54 -3.25
CA HIS A 41 1.03 14.23 -2.50
C HIS A 41 0.08 13.35 -3.31
N SER A 42 -0.18 13.69 -4.58
CA SER A 42 -1.02 12.86 -5.45
C SER A 42 -0.45 11.45 -5.65
N TRP A 43 0.87 11.31 -5.74
CA TRP A 43 1.52 10.02 -5.88
C TRP A 43 1.37 9.18 -4.60
N LYS A 44 1.56 9.79 -3.43
CA LYS A 44 1.34 9.14 -2.13
C LYS A 44 -0.10 8.67 -1.95
N ASP A 45 -1.07 9.47 -2.34
CA ASP A 45 -2.49 9.10 -2.26
C ASP A 45 -2.82 7.94 -3.21
N LYS A 46 -2.27 7.97 -4.43
CA LYS A 46 -2.38 6.85 -5.38
C LYS A 46 -1.71 5.58 -4.87
N GLU A 47 -0.54 5.69 -4.27
CA GLU A 47 0.18 4.54 -3.70
C GLU A 47 -0.63 3.90 -2.57
N LYS A 48 -1.18 4.71 -1.67
CA LYS A 48 -2.08 4.24 -0.60
C LYS A 48 -3.31 3.53 -1.17
N PHE A 49 -3.94 4.11 -2.19
CA PHE A 49 -5.07 3.48 -2.87
C PHE A 49 -4.69 2.12 -3.49
N ILE A 50 -3.55 2.05 -4.19
CA ILE A 50 -3.05 0.81 -4.79
C ILE A 50 -2.79 -0.27 -3.73
N GLN A 51 -2.21 0.11 -2.58
CA GLN A 51 -1.97 -0.80 -1.47
C GLN A 51 -3.29 -1.35 -0.89
N GLN A 52 -4.31 -0.51 -0.70
CA GLN A 52 -5.63 -0.96 -0.25
C GLN A 52 -6.29 -1.93 -1.25
N VAL A 53 -6.16 -1.67 -2.56
CA VAL A 53 -6.65 -2.57 -3.61
C VAL A 53 -5.91 -3.92 -3.57
N ARG A 54 -4.58 -3.91 -3.41
CA ARG A 54 -3.78 -5.14 -3.30
C ARG A 54 -4.18 -5.98 -2.09
N LEU A 55 -4.34 -5.34 -0.93
CA LEU A 55 -4.83 -6.00 0.27
C LEU A 55 -6.20 -6.65 0.05
N LYS A 56 -7.16 -5.91 -0.52
CA LYS A 56 -8.50 -6.44 -0.79
C LYS A 56 -8.47 -7.62 -1.75
N ARG A 57 -7.59 -7.58 -2.74
CA ARG A 57 -7.37 -8.69 -3.68
C ARG A 57 -6.75 -9.90 -2.98
N ALA A 58 -5.74 -9.71 -2.13
CA ALA A 58 -5.13 -10.80 -1.37
C ALA A 58 -6.15 -11.51 -0.47
N ILE A 59 -7.04 -10.77 0.20
CA ILE A 59 -8.12 -11.34 1.02
C ILE A 59 -9.12 -12.12 0.16
N LEU A 60 -9.48 -11.60 -1.02
CA LEU A 60 -10.36 -12.31 -1.96
C LEU A 60 -9.72 -13.63 -2.43
N GLU A 61 -8.44 -13.61 -2.79
CA GLU A 61 -7.69 -14.80 -3.21
C GLU A 61 -7.61 -15.84 -2.08
N TYR A 62 -7.38 -15.39 -0.84
CA TYR A 62 -7.43 -16.25 0.34
C TYR A 62 -8.81 -16.91 0.52
N ARG A 63 -9.88 -16.13 0.42
CA ARG A 63 -11.26 -16.65 0.50
C ARG A 63 -11.55 -17.68 -0.59
N GLN A 64 -11.15 -17.43 -1.83
CA GLN A 64 -11.33 -18.39 -2.92
C GLN A 64 -10.63 -19.73 -2.64
N LYS A 65 -9.44 -19.68 -2.02
CA LYS A 65 -8.71 -20.88 -1.57
C LYS A 65 -9.39 -21.60 -0.41
N ILE A 66 -10.13 -20.89 0.45
CA ILE A 66 -10.99 -21.53 1.46
C ILE A 66 -12.17 -22.22 0.76
N GLU A 67 -12.82 -21.54 -0.18
CA GLU A 67 -13.95 -22.09 -0.93
C GLU A 67 -13.58 -23.39 -1.68
N SER A 68 -12.34 -23.50 -2.17
CA SER A 68 -11.86 -24.70 -2.86
C SER A 68 -11.72 -25.94 -1.96
N ILE A 69 -11.71 -25.79 -0.62
CA ILE A 69 -11.64 -26.94 0.31
C ILE A 69 -12.85 -27.88 0.12
N LYS A 70 -14.02 -27.33 -0.24
CA LYS A 70 -15.23 -28.14 -0.51
C LYS A 70 -15.01 -29.19 -1.60
N ASN A 71 -14.06 -28.97 -2.51
CA ASN A 71 -13.76 -29.88 -3.61
C ASN A 71 -12.84 -31.04 -3.18
N LEU A 72 -12.34 -31.05 -1.95
CA LEU A 72 -11.39 -32.06 -1.44
C LEU A 72 -12.09 -33.30 -0.83
N ASN A 73 -13.41 -33.45 -1.01
CA ASN A 73 -14.20 -34.64 -0.65
C ASN A 73 -13.93 -35.20 0.77
N ASN A 74 -13.71 -34.32 1.76
CA ASN A 74 -13.41 -34.68 3.15
C ASN A 74 -12.17 -35.58 3.35
N ASP A 75 -11.25 -35.58 2.39
CA ASP A 75 -9.97 -36.28 2.54
C ASP A 75 -9.04 -35.48 3.46
N HIS A 76 -8.97 -35.89 4.74
CA HIS A 76 -8.24 -35.16 5.78
C HIS A 76 -6.77 -34.91 5.44
N LEU A 77 -6.10 -35.84 4.74
CA LEU A 77 -4.70 -35.66 4.34
C LEU A 77 -4.57 -34.55 3.31
N LYS A 78 -5.42 -34.55 2.28
CA LYS A 78 -5.44 -33.49 1.26
C LYS A 78 -5.85 -32.15 1.83
N ILE A 79 -6.77 -32.13 2.80
CA ILE A 79 -7.17 -30.91 3.50
C ILE A 79 -6.00 -30.33 4.28
N ASN A 80 -5.26 -31.16 5.03
CA ASN A 80 -4.07 -30.71 5.75
C ASN A 80 -2.99 -30.19 4.79
N GLU A 81 -2.71 -30.90 3.71
CA GLU A 81 -1.78 -30.43 2.68
C GLU A 81 -2.23 -29.09 2.07
N HIS A 82 -3.53 -28.91 1.82
CA HIS A 82 -4.08 -27.66 1.31
C HIS A 82 -3.99 -26.53 2.33
N VAL A 83 -4.24 -26.79 3.62
CA VAL A 83 -4.08 -25.78 4.67
C VAL A 83 -2.63 -25.30 4.74
N ILE A 84 -1.67 -26.22 4.80
CA ILE A 84 -0.25 -25.91 4.95
C ILE A 84 0.33 -25.26 3.69
N ASN A 85 0.04 -25.83 2.51
CA ASN A 85 0.70 -25.41 1.27
C ASN A 85 -0.04 -24.31 0.51
N VAL A 86 -1.33 -24.09 0.79
CA VAL A 86 -2.17 -23.15 0.03
C VAL A 86 -2.75 -22.05 0.91
N LEU A 87 -3.38 -22.38 2.04
CA LEU A 87 -4.02 -21.39 2.90
C LEU A 87 -3.03 -20.60 3.75
N GLN A 88 -2.07 -21.26 4.40
CA GLN A 88 -1.09 -20.58 5.25
C GLN A 88 -0.23 -19.56 4.48
N PRO A 89 0.29 -19.85 3.27
CA PRO A 89 0.98 -18.85 2.47
C PRO A 89 0.06 -17.72 2.02
N ALA A 90 -1.20 -18.02 1.69
CA ALA A 90 -2.17 -17.01 1.29
C ALA A 90 -2.54 -16.06 2.45
N LEU A 91 -2.69 -16.59 3.66
CA LEU A 91 -2.94 -15.79 4.86
C LEU A 91 -1.72 -14.93 5.22
N SER A 92 -0.51 -15.47 5.03
CA SER A 92 0.74 -14.71 5.19
C SER A 92 0.80 -13.54 4.20
N ASN A 93 0.38 -13.74 2.94
CA ASN A 93 0.30 -12.65 1.97
C ASN A 93 -0.69 -11.56 2.41
N VAL A 94 -1.84 -11.93 2.97
CA VAL A 94 -2.79 -10.96 3.55
C VAL A 94 -2.12 -10.15 4.65
N TYR A 95 -1.44 -10.81 5.59
CA TYR A 95 -0.70 -10.14 6.66
C TYR A 95 0.34 -9.14 6.12
N HIS A 96 1.14 -9.56 5.13
CA HIS A 96 2.14 -8.69 4.50
C HIS A 96 1.51 -7.47 3.83
N GLU A 97 0.43 -7.66 3.07
CA GLU A 97 -0.28 -6.54 2.43
C GLU A 97 -0.94 -5.60 3.46
N MET A 98 -1.40 -6.13 4.61
CA MET A 98 -1.90 -5.28 5.70
C MET A 98 -0.80 -4.39 6.28
N LYS A 99 0.40 -4.94 6.47
CA LYS A 99 1.56 -4.16 6.92
C LYS A 99 1.96 -3.10 5.90
N LEU A 100 1.99 -3.45 4.62
CA LEU A 100 2.31 -2.50 3.54
C LEU A 100 1.29 -1.37 3.42
N ALA A 101 0.00 -1.67 3.62
CA ALA A 101 -1.07 -0.68 3.65
C ALA A 101 -1.08 0.18 4.94
N GLY A 102 -0.17 -0.08 5.89
CA GLY A 102 0.01 0.70 7.11
C GLY A 102 -0.96 0.35 8.25
N PHE A 103 -1.63 -0.82 8.19
CA PHE A 103 -2.42 -1.30 9.31
C PHE A 103 -1.50 -1.74 10.45
N LYS A 104 -1.71 -1.14 11.62
CA LYS A 104 -0.93 -1.43 12.81
C LYS A 104 -1.59 -2.53 13.63
N GLU A 105 -0.75 -3.36 14.23
CA GLU A 105 -1.18 -4.35 15.21
C GLU A 105 -1.85 -3.65 16.40
N ASN A 106 -3.02 -4.14 16.81
CA ASN A 106 -3.76 -3.70 18.00
C ASN A 106 -4.30 -2.26 18.00
N GLU A 107 -4.17 -1.52 16.89
CA GLU A 107 -4.75 -0.17 16.76
C GLU A 107 -5.92 -0.12 15.76
N CYS A 108 -6.19 -1.20 15.03
CA CYS A 108 -7.14 -1.21 13.91
C CYS A 108 -8.07 -2.43 13.97
N ILE A 109 -9.37 -2.21 13.75
CA ILE A 109 -10.41 -3.25 13.72
C ILE A 109 -10.11 -4.27 12.62
N GLU A 110 -9.54 -3.83 11.50
CA GLU A 110 -9.13 -4.69 10.39
C GLU A 110 -8.09 -5.72 10.85
N PHE A 111 -7.17 -5.32 11.72
CA PHE A 111 -6.13 -6.21 12.25
C PHE A 111 -6.69 -7.17 13.30
N GLU A 112 -7.66 -6.74 14.10
CA GLU A 112 -8.41 -7.63 14.99
C GLU A 112 -9.16 -8.71 14.21
N LEU A 113 -9.83 -8.32 13.11
CA LEU A 113 -10.51 -9.26 12.21
C LEU A 113 -9.52 -10.23 11.55
N PHE A 114 -8.32 -9.78 11.21
CA PHE A 114 -7.26 -10.67 10.73
C PHE A 114 -6.86 -11.71 11.79
N ASN A 115 -6.72 -11.30 13.06
CA ASN A 115 -6.42 -12.23 14.15
C ASN A 115 -7.55 -13.27 14.35
N ILE A 116 -8.81 -12.87 14.16
CA ILE A 116 -9.94 -13.80 14.18
C ILE A 116 -9.79 -14.82 13.05
N VAL A 117 -9.54 -14.38 11.81
CA VAL A 117 -9.29 -15.29 10.66
C VAL A 117 -8.15 -16.25 10.94
N TRP A 118 -7.04 -15.74 11.49
CA TRP A 118 -5.89 -16.56 11.88
C TRP A 118 -6.29 -17.64 12.88
N SER A 119 -7.01 -17.27 13.95
CA SER A 119 -7.48 -18.22 14.95
C SER A 119 -8.43 -19.26 14.37
N SER A 120 -9.36 -18.86 13.50
CA SER A 120 -10.27 -19.77 12.83
C SER A 120 -9.54 -20.75 11.90
N GLN A 121 -8.46 -20.33 11.23
CA GLN A 121 -7.65 -21.25 10.42
C GLN A 121 -6.93 -22.29 11.29
N GLN A 122 -6.35 -21.88 12.42
CA GLN A 122 -5.70 -22.81 13.35
C GLN A 122 -6.68 -23.81 13.97
N ASN A 123 -7.90 -23.35 14.30
CA ASN A 123 -8.98 -24.22 14.75
C ASN A 123 -9.44 -25.18 13.63
N TYR A 124 -9.44 -24.72 12.38
CA TYR A 124 -9.78 -25.56 11.24
C TYR A 124 -8.69 -26.60 10.94
N GLU A 125 -7.41 -26.24 11.05
CA GLU A 125 -6.25 -27.13 10.88
C GLU A 125 -6.26 -28.27 11.91
N SER A 126 -6.65 -27.97 13.16
CA SER A 126 -6.69 -28.96 14.24
C SER A 126 -7.93 -29.85 14.25
N SER A 127 -9.09 -29.36 13.79
CA SER A 127 -10.37 -30.07 13.94
C SER A 127 -11.09 -30.42 12.64
N HIS A 128 -10.80 -29.75 11.52
CA HIS A 128 -11.51 -29.79 10.23
C HIS A 128 -13.03 -29.54 10.29
N MET A 129 -13.61 -29.22 11.44
CA MET A 129 -15.07 -29.09 11.61
C MET A 129 -15.58 -27.68 11.35
N ASN A 130 -14.80 -26.65 11.70
CA ASN A 130 -15.28 -25.26 11.71
C ASN A 130 -15.06 -24.53 10.38
N TYR A 131 -15.36 -25.19 9.25
CA TYR A 131 -15.22 -24.60 7.91
C TYR A 131 -16.02 -23.31 7.75
N LYS A 132 -17.25 -23.29 8.27
CA LYS A 132 -18.15 -22.13 8.15
C LYS A 132 -17.59 -20.91 8.88
N GLU A 133 -17.05 -21.11 10.08
CA GLU A 133 -16.43 -20.05 10.88
C GLU A 133 -15.19 -19.46 10.18
N LEU A 134 -14.37 -20.33 9.57
CA LEU A 134 -13.23 -19.89 8.76
C LEU A 134 -13.66 -19.05 7.55
N LEU A 135 -14.72 -19.45 6.85
CA LEU A 135 -15.21 -18.72 5.70
C LEU A 135 -15.86 -17.38 6.10
N ASP A 136 -16.69 -17.40 7.14
CA ASP A 136 -17.42 -16.22 7.61
C ASP A 136 -16.45 -15.15 8.14
N SER A 137 -15.44 -15.53 8.92
CA SER A 137 -14.39 -14.62 9.39
C SER A 137 -13.61 -13.99 8.24
N ALA A 138 -13.26 -14.76 7.21
CA ALA A 138 -12.60 -14.23 6.00
C ALA A 138 -13.50 -13.23 5.24
N VAL A 139 -14.80 -13.48 5.18
CA VAL A 139 -15.78 -12.57 4.57
C VAL A 139 -15.91 -11.28 5.37
N GLU A 140 -15.91 -11.34 6.70
CA GLU A 140 -15.95 -10.16 7.56
C GLU A 140 -14.71 -9.28 7.39
N LEU A 141 -13.51 -9.89 7.37
CA LEU A 141 -12.27 -9.18 7.07
C LEU A 141 -12.35 -8.49 5.70
N GLN A 142 -12.85 -9.18 4.67
CA GLN A 142 -13.01 -8.61 3.33
C GLN A 142 -13.94 -7.39 3.30
N LYS A 143 -15.04 -7.43 4.07
CA LYS A 143 -16.01 -6.33 4.18
C LYS A 143 -15.44 -5.13 4.94
N ALA A 144 -14.59 -5.37 5.94
CA ALA A 144 -13.97 -4.31 6.72
C ALA A 144 -13.00 -3.45 5.89
N ILE A 145 -12.31 -4.04 4.90
CA ILE A 145 -11.43 -3.27 4.00
C ILE A 145 -12.25 -2.40 3.04
N LYS A 146 -12.43 -1.14 3.45
CA LYS A 146 -13.00 -0.06 2.63
C LYS A 146 -11.88 0.56 1.78
N ILE A 147 -12.11 0.58 0.47
CA ILE A 147 -11.26 1.30 -0.47
C ILE A 147 -11.89 2.68 -0.61
N ASN A 148 -11.21 3.71 -0.12
CA ASN A 148 -11.65 5.09 -0.24
C ASN A 148 -10.72 5.82 -1.23
N PHE A 149 -11.33 6.62 -2.10
CA PHE A 149 -10.64 7.50 -3.06
C PHE A 149 -10.29 8.85 -2.43
#